data_AF-A0A378MBS3-F1
#
_entry.id   AF-A0A378MBS3-F1
#
_cell.length_a   1.000
_cell.length_b   1.000
_cell.length_c   1.000
_cell.angle_alpha   90.00
_cell.angle_beta   90.00
_cell.angle_gamma   90.00
#
_symmetry.space_group_name_H-M   'P 1'
#
loop_
_entity.id
_entity.type
_entity.pdbx_description
1 polymer ?
#
loop_
_entity_poly.entity_id
_entity_poly.type
_entity_poly.pdbx_seq_one_letter_code
_entity_poly.pdbx_strand_id
1 'polypeptide(L)'
;MGGVSLTDYIEKNATNKSVPSVKKVALLGAPLNGLSIGDDGKTPYDLTPTGPAMQSERYAELLKNSSVISNKLEVLNVAGDTKDGRKSDGSVSIASALSGKFIYKRAASYKEKIITGKEGKHSNLHDSEKVDKWIADFLWD
;
A
#
# COMPACT_ATOMS: atom_id res chain seq x y z
N MET A 1 -8.31 -6.23 6.30
CA MET A 1 -7.12 -5.74 5.57
C MET A 1 -7.32 -5.94 4.06
N GLY A 2 -8.17 -5.15 3.41
CA GLY A 2 -8.55 -5.38 2.00
C GLY A 2 -7.39 -5.26 1.02
N GLY A 3 -6.52 -4.25 1.18
CA GLY A 3 -5.37 -4.04 0.28
C GLY A 3 -4.39 -5.22 0.24
N VAL A 4 -4.11 -5.84 1.40
CA VAL A 4 -3.25 -7.02 1.50
C VAL A 4 -3.86 -8.22 0.76
N SER A 5 -5.16 -8.47 0.96
CA SER A 5 -5.88 -9.53 0.25
C SER A 5 -5.93 -9.31 -1.26
N LEU A 6 -6.03 -8.05 -1.70
CA LEU A 6 -6.02 -7.71 -3.12
C LEU A 6 -4.64 -7.91 -3.76
N THR A 7 -3.55 -7.59 -3.05
CA THR A 7 -2.19 -7.92 -3.50
C THR A 7 -2.02 -9.43 -3.70
N ASP A 8 -2.42 -10.22 -2.71
CA ASP A 8 -2.38 -11.68 -2.78
C ASP A 8 -3.24 -12.24 -3.93
N TYR A 9 -4.43 -11.67 -4.16
CA TYR A 9 -5.28 -12.02 -5.29
C TYR A 9 -4.61 -11.75 -6.64
N ILE A 10 -3.98 -10.58 -6.80
CA ILE A 10 -3.26 -10.19 -8.02
C ILE A 10 -2.12 -11.16 -8.31
N GLU A 11 -1.34 -11.52 -7.29
CA GLU A 11 -0.23 -12.47 -7.43
C GLU A 11 -0.74 -13.86 -7.81
N LYS A 12 -1.72 -14.39 -7.08
CA LYS A 12 -2.27 -15.75 -7.31
C LYS A 12 -2.98 -15.90 -8.66
N ASN A 13 -3.54 -14.82 -9.20
CA ASN A 13 -4.34 -14.87 -10.43
C ASN A 13 -3.66 -14.21 -11.63
N ALA A 14 -2.36 -13.87 -11.54
CA ALA A 14 -1.63 -13.17 -12.61
C ALA A 14 -1.71 -13.85 -13.99
N THR A 15 -1.85 -15.19 -14.03
CA THR A 15 -1.95 -15.99 -15.26
C THR A 15 -3.30 -16.69 -15.42
N ASN A 16 -4.23 -16.51 -14.47
CA ASN A 16 -5.51 -17.20 -14.47
C ASN A 16 -6.49 -16.52 -15.44
N LYS A 17 -6.72 -17.15 -16.60
CA LYS A 17 -7.63 -16.64 -17.65
C LYS A 17 -9.11 -16.79 -17.32
N SER A 18 -9.45 -17.54 -16.26
CA SER A 18 -10.84 -17.75 -15.84
C SER A 18 -11.39 -16.62 -14.96
N VAL A 19 -10.56 -15.64 -14.60
CA VAL A 19 -10.96 -14.46 -13.83
C VAL A 19 -10.54 -13.17 -14.54
N PRO A 20 -11.21 -12.03 -14.31
CA PRO A 20 -10.80 -10.77 -14.89
C PRO A 20 -9.40 -10.35 -14.45
N SER A 21 -8.61 -9.82 -15.39
CA SER A 21 -7.31 -9.23 -15.08
C SER A 21 -7.48 -7.86 -14.40
N VAL A 22 -6.78 -7.62 -13.30
CA VAL A 22 -6.73 -6.30 -12.65
C VAL A 22 -5.86 -5.35 -13.47
N LYS A 23 -6.39 -4.17 -13.83
CA LYS A 23 -5.69 -3.13 -14.62
C LYS A 23 -5.14 -2.00 -13.77
N LYS A 24 -5.98 -1.47 -12.87
CA LYS A 24 -5.65 -0.39 -11.94
C LYS A 24 -6.02 -0.84 -10.52
N VAL A 25 -5.19 -0.54 -9.53
CA VAL A 25 -5.48 -0.79 -8.11
C VAL A 25 -5.14 0.42 -7.26
N ALA A 26 -6.07 0.82 -6.41
CA ALA A 26 -5.86 1.84 -5.38
C ALA A 26 -5.80 1.17 -4.00
N LEU A 27 -4.71 1.36 -3.28
CA LEU A 27 -4.49 0.87 -1.92
C LEU A 27 -4.58 2.04 -0.95
N LEU A 28 -5.39 1.92 0.09
CA LEU A 28 -5.59 2.96 1.10
C LEU A 28 -5.19 2.40 2.47
N GLY A 29 -4.13 2.93 3.07
CA GLY A 29 -3.66 2.50 4.40
C GLY A 29 -3.43 1.00 4.49
N ALA A 30 -2.98 0.36 3.40
CA ALA A 30 -2.85 -1.09 3.35
C ALA A 30 -1.64 -1.53 4.19
N PRO A 31 -1.80 -2.37 5.25
CA PRO A 31 -0.68 -2.79 6.10
C PRO A 31 0.13 -3.91 5.44
N LEU A 32 0.76 -3.62 4.30
CA LEU A 32 1.48 -4.60 3.48
C LEU A 32 2.60 -5.28 4.26
N ASN A 33 3.30 -4.55 5.14
CA ASN A 33 4.32 -5.11 6.01
C ASN A 33 3.86 -5.35 7.46
N GLY A 34 2.55 -5.27 7.74
CA GLY A 34 1.98 -5.47 9.07
C GLY A 34 1.53 -4.18 9.75
N LEU A 35 1.08 -4.30 11.01
CA LEU A 35 0.41 -3.24 11.77
C LEU A 35 1.27 -2.62 12.87
N SER A 36 2.48 -3.10 13.08
CA SER A 36 3.33 -2.69 14.20
C SER A 36 3.71 -1.21 14.14
N ILE A 37 3.24 -0.45 15.14
CA ILE A 37 3.56 0.94 15.40
C ILE A 37 3.95 1.04 16.87
N GLY A 38 5.14 1.57 17.18
CA GLY A 38 5.53 1.93 18.54
C GLY A 38 4.90 3.25 18.96
N ASP A 39 4.68 3.44 20.26
CA ASP A 39 4.11 4.67 20.82
C ASP A 39 4.94 5.93 20.51
N ASP A 40 6.24 5.74 20.28
CA ASP A 40 7.22 6.77 19.88
C ASP A 40 7.29 6.98 18.36
N GLY A 41 6.40 6.33 17.59
CA GLY A 41 6.40 6.38 16.13
C GLY A 41 7.44 5.50 15.45
N LYS A 42 8.26 4.79 16.21
CA LYS A 42 9.20 3.84 15.61
C LYS A 42 8.45 2.60 15.21
N THR A 43 8.77 2.09 14.04
CA THR A 43 8.23 0.85 13.50
C THR A 43 9.40 -0.02 13.06
N PRO A 44 9.34 -1.35 13.24
CA PRO A 44 10.37 -2.23 12.70
C PRO A 44 10.43 -2.19 11.16
N TYR A 45 9.44 -1.59 10.50
CA TYR A 45 9.25 -1.60 9.06
C TYR A 45 9.85 -0.41 8.32
N ASP A 46 10.61 0.47 8.99
CA ASP A 46 11.22 1.64 8.38
C ASP A 46 11.90 1.30 7.04
N LEU A 47 11.64 2.12 6.02
CA LEU A 47 12.07 1.83 4.65
C LEU A 47 13.53 2.24 4.45
N THR A 48 14.32 1.33 3.90
CA THR A 48 15.69 1.55 3.41
C THR A 48 15.68 1.63 1.87
N PRO A 49 16.81 1.94 1.21
CA PRO A 49 16.88 1.93 -0.26
C PRO A 49 16.54 0.57 -0.90
N THR A 50 16.76 -0.54 -0.20
CA THR A 50 16.61 -1.90 -0.76
C THR A 50 15.35 -2.63 -0.30
N GLY A 51 14.68 -2.16 0.75
CA GLY A 51 13.51 -2.79 1.33
C GLY A 51 13.18 -2.22 2.72
N PRO A 52 12.10 -2.67 3.37
CA PRO A 52 11.90 -2.38 4.78
C PRO A 52 13.01 -3.02 5.63
N ALA A 53 13.39 -2.38 6.73
CA ALA A 53 14.43 -2.85 7.65
C ALA A 53 14.11 -4.24 8.24
N MET A 54 12.83 -4.51 8.50
CA MET A 54 12.31 -5.83 8.85
C MET A 54 11.15 -6.20 7.92
N GLN A 55 11.04 -7.48 7.58
CA GLN A 55 9.91 -8.03 6.83
C GLN A 55 9.07 -8.88 7.76
N SER A 56 7.75 -8.64 7.80
CA SER A 56 6.82 -9.63 8.33
C SER A 56 6.82 -10.87 7.45
N GLU A 57 6.44 -12.02 8.00
CA GLU A 57 6.35 -13.28 7.24
C GLU A 57 5.49 -13.13 5.99
N ARG A 58 4.30 -12.54 6.15
CA ARG A 58 3.39 -12.25 5.03
C ARG A 58 4.03 -11.35 3.98
N TYR A 59 4.74 -10.30 4.39
CA TYR A 59 5.39 -9.40 3.42
C TYR A 59 6.50 -10.11 2.65
N ALA A 60 7.27 -10.98 3.31
CA ALA A 60 8.28 -11.79 2.64
C ALA A 60 7.64 -12.70 1.57
N GLU A 61 6.46 -13.26 1.85
CA GLU A 61 5.69 -14.03 0.86
C GLU A 61 5.22 -13.18 -0.32
N LEU A 62 4.61 -12.01 -0.07
CA LEU A 62 4.20 -11.08 -1.13
C LEU A 62 5.40 -10.66 -1.99
N LEU A 63 6.51 -10.28 -1.35
CA LEU A 63 7.73 -9.87 -2.05
C LEU A 63 8.31 -11.01 -2.89
N LYS A 64 8.30 -12.24 -2.40
CA LYS A 64 8.73 -13.43 -3.15
C LYS A 64 7.88 -13.65 -4.41
N ASN A 65 6.57 -13.45 -4.31
CA ASN A 65 5.63 -13.67 -5.40
C ASN A 65 5.56 -12.50 -6.39
N SER A 66 5.99 -11.30 -6.00
CA SER A 66 5.92 -10.07 -6.79
C SER A 66 6.39 -10.16 -8.25
N SER A 67 7.26 -11.13 -8.58
CA SER A 67 7.75 -11.38 -9.94
C SER A 67 6.65 -11.71 -10.96
N VAL A 68 5.49 -12.20 -10.52
CA VAL A 68 4.35 -12.50 -11.41
C VAL A 68 3.44 -11.30 -11.67
N ILE A 69 3.62 -10.20 -10.93
CA ILE A 69 2.80 -9.00 -11.10
C ILE A 69 2.96 -8.47 -12.54
N SER A 70 1.81 -8.20 -13.17
CA SER A 70 1.74 -7.75 -14.55
C SER A 70 2.44 -6.40 -14.74
N ASN A 71 3.24 -6.29 -15.80
CA ASN A 71 3.81 -5.02 -16.25
C ASN A 71 2.80 -4.09 -16.95
N LYS A 72 1.51 -4.47 -16.95
CA LYS A 72 0.39 -3.64 -17.39
C LYS A 72 -0.45 -3.14 -16.21
N LEU A 73 -0.12 -3.54 -14.98
CA LEU A 73 -0.82 -3.09 -13.78
C LEU A 73 -0.40 -1.66 -13.44
N GLU A 74 -1.35 -0.84 -13.05
CA GLU A 74 -1.12 0.48 -12.49
C GLU A 74 -1.53 0.51 -11.02
N VAL A 75 -0.76 1.20 -10.19
CA VAL A 75 -0.95 1.21 -8.74
C VAL A 75 -0.95 2.63 -8.21
N LEU A 76 -1.99 2.98 -7.46
CA LEU A 76 -2.01 4.11 -6.55
C LEU A 76 -1.91 3.58 -5.12
N ASN A 77 -0.91 4.01 -4.35
CA ASN A 77 -0.75 3.64 -2.96
C ASN A 77 -0.84 4.88 -2.06
N VAL A 78 -1.87 4.94 -1.23
CA VAL A 78 -2.19 6.06 -0.36
C VAL A 78 -1.91 5.67 1.09
N ALA A 79 -1.09 6.47 1.76
CA ALA A 79 -0.83 6.36 3.19
C ALA A 79 -1.39 7.59 3.94
N GLY A 80 -1.67 7.42 5.24
CA GLY A 80 -2.04 8.51 6.13
C GLY A 80 -0.92 8.84 7.13
N ASP A 81 -0.86 10.11 7.54
CA ASP A 81 -0.01 10.61 8.61
C ASP A 81 -0.79 11.59 9.48
N THR A 82 -1.14 11.21 10.70
CA THR A 82 -1.86 12.09 11.64
C THR A 82 -1.05 13.32 12.08
N LYS A 83 0.26 13.36 11.77
CA LYS A 83 1.21 14.40 12.20
C LYS A 83 1.32 14.58 13.71
N ASP A 84 1.05 13.51 14.47
CA ASP A 84 1.22 13.46 15.93
C ASP A 84 2.61 12.98 16.37
N GLY A 85 3.54 12.84 15.43
CA GLY A 85 4.89 12.32 15.65
C GLY A 85 5.07 10.83 15.36
N ARG A 86 3.97 10.07 15.22
CA ARG A 86 4.05 8.60 15.05
C ARG A 86 4.31 8.11 13.63
N LYS A 87 4.28 9.00 12.62
CA LYS A 87 4.43 8.65 11.19
C LYS A 87 3.48 7.52 10.76
N SER A 88 2.22 7.64 11.16
CA SER A 88 1.19 6.63 10.90
C SER A 88 -0.18 7.30 10.75
N ASP A 89 -1.13 6.53 10.24
CA ASP A 89 -2.54 6.94 10.22
C ASP A 89 -3.28 6.63 11.55
N GLY A 90 -2.52 6.26 12.59
CA GLY A 90 -3.02 5.76 13.87
C GLY A 90 -3.29 4.25 13.91
N SER A 91 -3.20 3.54 12.79
CA SER A 91 -3.38 2.07 12.71
C SER A 91 -2.31 1.38 11.86
N VAL A 92 -1.81 2.05 10.83
CA VAL A 92 -0.78 1.56 9.90
C VAL A 92 0.33 2.60 9.79
N SER A 93 1.58 2.18 9.96
CA SER A 93 2.73 3.05 9.74
C SER A 93 2.85 3.40 8.25
N ILE A 94 3.30 4.62 7.95
CA ILE A 94 3.58 5.03 6.56
C ILE A 94 4.56 4.05 5.92
N ALA A 95 5.55 3.59 6.68
CA ALA A 95 6.53 2.62 6.20
C ALA A 95 5.89 1.29 5.81
N SER A 96 4.96 0.75 6.62
CA SER A 96 4.23 -0.46 6.26
C SER A 96 3.37 -0.27 5.01
N ALA A 97 2.65 0.84 4.90
CA ALA A 97 1.83 1.13 3.73
C ALA A 97 2.64 1.28 2.45
N LEU A 98 3.69 2.10 2.48
CA LEU A 98 4.52 2.42 1.31
C LEU A 98 5.59 1.36 1.00
N SER A 99 5.69 0.29 1.80
CA SER A 99 6.49 -0.89 1.46
C SER A 99 6.04 -1.55 0.14
N GLY A 100 4.81 -1.27 -0.30
CA GLY A 100 4.28 -1.70 -1.60
C GLY A 100 5.17 -1.35 -2.79
N LYS A 101 5.99 -0.29 -2.73
CA LYS A 101 6.90 0.07 -3.82
C LYS A 101 7.90 -1.05 -4.17
N PHE A 102 8.20 -1.93 -3.22
CA PHE A 102 9.09 -3.07 -3.45
C PHE A 102 8.35 -4.28 -4.03
N ILE A 103 7.07 -4.46 -3.70
CA ILE A 103 6.19 -5.50 -4.26
C ILE A 103 5.82 -5.13 -5.71
N TYR A 104 5.41 -3.89 -5.96
CA TYR A 104 4.91 -3.46 -7.27
C TYR A 104 6.00 -2.95 -8.23
N LYS A 105 7.28 -3.31 -8.05
CA LYS A 105 8.40 -2.83 -8.89
C LYS A 105 8.21 -3.05 -10.39
N ARG A 106 7.47 -4.09 -10.77
CA ARG A 106 7.22 -4.47 -12.17
C ARG A 106 6.01 -3.79 -12.79
N ALA A 107 5.17 -3.13 -11.98
CA ALA A 107 3.95 -2.47 -12.45
C ALA A 107 4.30 -1.42 -13.52
N ALA A 108 3.36 -1.16 -14.45
CA ALA A 108 3.49 -0.12 -15.46
C ALA A 108 3.65 1.26 -14.80
N SER A 109 2.90 1.51 -13.73
CA SER A 109 2.98 2.72 -12.94
C SER A 109 2.76 2.41 -11.46
N TYR A 110 3.48 3.12 -10.60
CA TYR A 110 3.31 3.06 -9.14
C TYR A 110 3.42 4.48 -8.59
N LYS A 111 2.32 5.00 -8.05
CA LYS A 111 2.20 6.37 -7.53
C LYS A 111 1.92 6.31 -6.04
N GLU A 112 2.66 7.09 -5.26
CA GLU A 112 2.42 7.24 -3.83
C GLU A 112 1.75 8.58 -3.52
N LYS A 113 0.81 8.57 -2.59
CA LYS A 113 0.21 9.78 -2.00
C LYS A 113 0.20 9.65 -0.49
N ILE A 114 0.41 10.75 0.19
CA ILE A 114 0.30 10.83 1.65
C ILE A 114 -0.69 11.93 1.99
N ILE A 115 -1.73 11.60 2.72
CA ILE A 115 -2.65 12.56 3.32
C ILE A 115 -2.25 12.78 4.78
N THR A 116 -2.24 14.04 5.21
CA THR A 116 -1.59 14.45 6.45
C THR A 116 -2.52 15.22 7.38
N GLY A 117 -2.17 15.28 8.67
CA GLY A 117 -2.94 16.00 9.68
C GLY A 117 -4.20 15.24 10.08
N LYS A 118 -5.28 15.96 10.43
CA LYS A 118 -6.55 15.34 10.88
C LYS A 118 -7.16 14.41 9.82
N GLU A 119 -6.98 14.72 8.54
CA GLU A 119 -7.44 13.87 7.43
C GLU A 119 -6.58 12.61 7.24
N GLY A 120 -5.39 12.58 7.83
CA GLY A 120 -4.46 11.45 7.76
C GLY A 120 -4.83 10.25 8.64
N LYS A 121 -5.94 10.30 9.37
CA LYS A 121 -6.41 9.19 10.22
C LYS A 121 -6.89 8.01 9.37
N HIS A 122 -6.67 6.79 9.83
CA HIS A 122 -7.00 5.56 9.11
C HIS A 122 -8.43 5.50 8.56
N SER A 123 -9.42 5.84 9.39
CA SER A 123 -10.83 5.90 8.96
C SER A 123 -11.06 6.96 7.87
N ASN A 124 -10.37 8.09 7.97
CA ASN A 124 -10.59 9.21 7.06
C ASN A 124 -10.00 8.96 5.66
N LEU A 125 -9.13 7.93 5.49
CA LEU A 125 -8.60 7.60 4.18
C LEU A 125 -9.68 7.17 3.17
N HIS A 126 -10.82 6.67 3.63
CA HIS A 126 -11.96 6.29 2.78
C HIS A 126 -13.18 7.22 2.90
N ASP A 127 -13.06 8.28 3.71
CA ASP A 127 -14.10 9.31 3.89
C ASP A 127 -13.61 10.70 3.44
N SER A 128 -12.40 10.80 2.88
CA SER A 128 -11.78 12.06 2.48
C SER A 128 -12.05 12.36 1.02
N GLU A 129 -12.75 13.48 0.75
CA GLU A 129 -12.98 13.99 -0.61
C GLU A 129 -11.68 14.15 -1.42
N LYS A 130 -10.58 14.47 -0.74
CA LYS A 130 -9.25 14.60 -1.34
C LYS A 130 -8.71 13.24 -1.81
N VAL A 131 -8.90 12.19 -1.01
CA VAL A 131 -8.51 10.82 -1.39
C VAL A 131 -9.43 10.32 -2.49
N ASP A 132 -10.73 10.58 -2.40
CA ASP A 132 -11.72 10.24 -3.44
C ASP A 132 -11.34 10.88 -4.78
N LYS A 133 -10.94 12.15 -4.77
CA LYS A 133 -10.44 12.81 -5.98
C LYS A 133 -9.20 12.12 -6.54
N TRP A 134 -8.23 11.75 -5.70
CA TRP A 134 -7.04 11.02 -6.19
C TRP A 134 -7.38 9.66 -6.79
N ILE A 135 -8.34 8.94 -6.20
CA ILE A 135 -8.82 7.66 -6.73
C ILE A 135 -9.53 7.91 -8.06
N ALA A 136 -10.37 8.93 -8.14
CA ALA A 136 -11.12 9.24 -9.35
C ALA A 136 -10.19 9.59 -10.52
N ASP A 137 -9.29 10.54 -10.29
CA ASP A 137 -8.26 10.96 -11.25
C ASP A 137 -7.34 9.77 -11.62
N PHE A 138 -7.14 8.79 -10.74
CA PHE A 138 -6.33 7.61 -11.05
C PHE A 138 -7.10 6.56 -11.86
N LEU A 139 -8.37 6.34 -11.56
CA LEU A 139 -9.16 5.27 -12.19
C LEU A 139 -9.71 5.69 -13.55
N TRP A 140 -10.20 6.92 -13.68
CA TRP A 140 -10.99 7.35 -14.85
C TRP A 140 -10.30 8.37 -15.75
N ASP A 141 -9.26 9.05 -15.27
CA ASP A 141 -8.37 9.89 -16.10
C ASP A 141 -7.07 9.13 -16.48
#